data_AF-A0A921HQS1-F1
#
_entry.id   AF-A0A921HQS1-F1
#
_cell.length_a   1.000
_cell.length_b   1.000
_cell.length_c   1.000
_cell.angle_alpha   90.00
_cell.angle_beta   90.00
_cell.angle_gamma   90.00
#
_symmetry.space_group_name_H-M   'P 1'
#
loop_
_entity.id
_entity.type
_entity.pdbx_description
1 polymer ?
#
loop_
_entity_poly.entity_id
_entity_poly.type
_entity_poly.pdbx_seq_one_letter_code
_entity_poly.pdbx_strand_id
1 'polypeptide(L)'
;YGTYYNKFKNFMAQGQDSRPMMMTPERIELFYKAQCLKDDTMAESINLFLAEHKNTKVLHVQGAFHGDEHLGVVEKLNKLNPALKTLVITPVEVKDYENVKNKYGKDTIVLTFVRQ
;
A
#
# COMPACT_ATOMS: atom_id res chain seq x y z
N TYR A 1 -16.85 1.56 6.09
CA TYR A 1 -15.80 1.26 5.08
C TYR A 1 -15.43 2.58 4.41
N GLY A 2 -14.19 3.05 4.55
CA GLY A 2 -13.80 4.44 4.20
C GLY A 2 -12.89 4.53 2.97
N THR A 3 -11.79 5.28 3.08
CA THR A 3 -10.88 5.59 1.95
C THR A 3 -10.23 4.36 1.31
N TYR A 4 -9.73 3.41 2.10
CA TYR A 4 -9.00 2.24 1.55
C TYR A 4 -9.90 1.29 0.75
N TYR A 5 -11.11 1.04 1.24
CA TYR A 5 -12.11 0.25 0.51
C TYR A 5 -12.51 0.91 -0.82
N ASN A 6 -12.73 2.23 -0.82
CA ASN A 6 -13.05 2.95 -2.05
C ASN A 6 -11.90 2.89 -3.06
N LYS A 7 -10.65 3.05 -2.61
CA LYS A 7 -9.45 2.88 -3.43
C LYS A 7 -9.40 1.48 -4.05
N PHE A 8 -9.64 0.44 -3.25
CA PHE A 8 -9.65 -0.95 -3.70
C PHE A 8 -10.74 -1.22 -4.74
N LYS A 9 -11.97 -0.82 -4.45
CA LYS A 9 -13.11 -0.99 -5.35
C LYS A 9 -12.87 -0.29 -6.69
N ASN A 10 -12.36 0.95 -6.68
CA ASN A 10 -12.06 1.69 -7.89
C ASN A 10 -10.97 1.00 -8.72
N PHE A 11 -9.90 0.53 -8.08
CA PHE A 11 -8.83 -0.21 -8.76
C PHE A 11 -9.31 -1.52 -9.40
N MET A 12 -10.22 -2.23 -8.72
CA MET A 12 -10.79 -3.48 -9.25
C MET A 12 -11.80 -3.22 -10.37
N ALA A 13 -12.52 -2.10 -10.34
CA ALA A 13 -13.45 -1.69 -11.39
C ALA A 13 -12.73 -1.21 -12.67
N GLN A 14 -11.63 -0.48 -12.54
CA GLN A 14 -10.86 0.05 -13.68
C GLN A 14 -10.20 -1.03 -14.55
N GLY A 15 -10.06 -2.26 -14.04
CA GLY A 15 -9.46 -3.37 -14.79
C GLY A 15 -10.44 -4.30 -15.49
N GLN A 16 -11.72 -3.96 -15.62
CA GLN A 16 -12.73 -4.85 -16.23
C GLN A 16 -12.51 -5.10 -17.72
N ASP A 17 -11.99 -4.13 -18.48
CA ASP A 17 -11.87 -4.24 -19.94
C ASP A 17 -10.75 -5.19 -20.41
N SER A 18 -9.88 -5.66 -19.51
CA SER A 18 -8.68 -6.44 -19.88
C SER A 18 -8.46 -7.72 -19.06
N ARG A 19 -9.44 -8.14 -18.24
CA ARG A 19 -9.30 -9.34 -17.39
C ARG A 19 -10.17 -10.50 -17.92
N PRO A 20 -9.66 -11.74 -17.96
CA PRO A 20 -10.40 -12.91 -18.43
C PRO A 20 -11.58 -13.32 -17.54
N MET A 21 -11.78 -12.66 -16.39
CA MET A 21 -12.80 -13.00 -15.39
C MET A 21 -13.62 -11.77 -15.00
N MET A 22 -14.94 -11.88 -15.11
CA MET A 22 -15.87 -10.88 -14.56
C MET A 22 -15.69 -10.71 -13.06
N MET A 23 -15.60 -9.45 -12.64
CA MET A 23 -15.46 -9.06 -11.25
C MET A 23 -16.83 -8.59 -10.71
N THR A 24 -17.62 -9.54 -10.19
CA THR A 24 -18.92 -9.23 -9.58
C THR A 24 -18.74 -8.44 -8.27
N PRO A 25 -19.75 -7.67 -7.82
CA PRO A 25 -19.69 -6.99 -6.53
C PRO A 25 -19.33 -7.92 -5.36
N GLU A 26 -19.90 -9.14 -5.27
CA GLU A 26 -19.54 -10.05 -4.18
C GLU A 26 -18.08 -10.51 -4.26
N ARG A 27 -17.55 -10.72 -5.47
CA ARG A 27 -16.13 -11.06 -5.64
C ARG A 27 -15.23 -9.92 -5.20
N ILE A 28 -15.57 -8.67 -5.52
CA ILE A 28 -14.82 -7.49 -5.06
C ILE A 28 -14.76 -7.48 -3.52
N GLU A 29 -15.88 -7.75 -2.85
CA GLU A 29 -15.90 -7.83 -1.38
C GLU A 29 -14.98 -8.92 -0.83
N LEU A 30 -15.02 -10.12 -1.42
CA LEU A 30 -14.18 -11.24 -0.99
C LEU A 30 -12.68 -10.92 -1.20
N PHE A 31 -12.33 -10.35 -2.36
CA PHE A 31 -10.95 -9.92 -2.61
C PHE A 31 -10.50 -8.81 -1.68
N TYR A 32 -11.38 -7.85 -1.37
CA TYR A 32 -11.06 -6.79 -0.41
C TYR A 32 -10.80 -7.36 0.99
N LYS A 33 -11.62 -8.30 1.46
CA LYS A 33 -11.40 -8.97 2.75
C LYS A 33 -10.08 -9.74 2.76
N ALA A 34 -9.76 -10.45 1.68
CA ALA A 34 -8.48 -11.13 1.53
C ALA A 34 -7.30 -10.15 1.51
N GLN A 35 -7.45 -8.99 0.85
CA GLN A 35 -6.47 -7.90 0.85
C GLN A 35 -6.21 -7.41 2.28
N CYS A 36 -7.28 -7.12 3.03
CA CYS A 36 -7.18 -6.71 4.43
C CYS A 36 -6.47 -7.74 5.28
N LEU A 37 -6.80 -9.03 5.12
CA LEU A 37 -6.15 -10.10 5.86
C LEU A 37 -4.64 -10.15 5.58
N LYS A 38 -4.22 -10.01 4.31
CA LYS A 38 -2.80 -9.91 3.95
C LYS A 38 -2.12 -8.71 4.60
N ASP A 39 -2.77 -7.55 4.57
CA ASP A 39 -2.25 -6.32 5.18
C ASP A 39 -2.07 -6.45 6.68
N ASP A 40 -3.06 -7.03 7.36
CA ASP A 40 -3.04 -7.27 8.80
C ASP A 40 -1.91 -8.24 9.16
N THR A 41 -1.73 -9.35 8.43
CA THR A 41 -0.63 -10.30 8.68
C THR A 41 0.75 -9.68 8.44
N MET A 42 0.92 -8.87 7.38
CA MET A 42 2.19 -8.17 7.14
C MET A 42 2.51 -7.17 8.25
N ALA A 43 1.52 -6.38 8.68
CA ALA A 43 1.68 -5.42 9.77
C ALA A 43 1.99 -6.10 11.12
N GLU A 44 1.29 -7.18 11.44
CA GLU A 44 1.53 -7.97 12.65
C GLU A 44 2.96 -8.53 12.65
N SER A 45 3.40 -9.12 11.54
CA SER A 45 4.74 -9.69 11.40
C SER A 45 5.84 -8.64 11.64
N ILE A 46 5.68 -7.44 11.08
CA ILE A 46 6.62 -6.33 11.28
C ILE A 46 6.62 -5.89 12.75
N ASN A 47 5.44 -5.76 13.37
CA ASN A 47 5.33 -5.31 14.75
C ASN A 47 5.97 -6.31 15.73
N LEU A 48 5.74 -7.61 15.53
CA LEU A 48 6.35 -8.67 16.34
C LEU A 48 7.87 -8.66 16.21
N PHE A 49 8.39 -8.55 14.97
CA PHE A 49 9.83 -8.46 14.73
C PHE A 49 10.46 -7.26 15.45
N LEU A 50 9.85 -6.07 15.37
CA LEU A 50 10.34 -4.88 16.06
C LEU A 50 10.22 -4.97 17.58
N ALA A 51 9.25 -5.73 18.09
CA ALA A 51 9.12 -5.99 19.51
C ALA A 51 10.25 -6.89 20.04
N GLU A 52 10.68 -7.88 19.26
CA GLU A 52 11.79 -8.79 19.59
C GLU A 52 13.16 -8.14 19.38
N HIS A 53 13.31 -7.33 18.33
CA HIS A 53 14.59 -6.71 17.94
C HIS A 53 14.60 -5.19 18.18
N LYS A 54 14.87 -4.80 19.43
CA LYS A 54 14.96 -3.37 19.81
C LYS A 54 16.03 -2.64 18.98
N ASN A 55 15.79 -1.35 18.72
CA ASN A 55 16.69 -0.46 17.95
C ASN A 55 16.98 -0.91 16.50
N THR A 56 16.16 -1.78 15.93
CA THR A 56 16.29 -2.23 14.54
C THR A 56 15.39 -1.43 13.61
N LYS A 57 15.87 -1.15 12.39
CA LYS A 57 15.07 -0.57 11.31
C LYS A 57 14.63 -1.68 10.36
N VAL A 58 13.39 -1.62 9.87
CA VAL A 58 12.85 -2.58 8.91
C VAL A 58 12.60 -1.89 7.58
N LEU A 59 13.13 -2.47 6.50
CA LEU A 59 12.74 -2.17 5.13
C LEU A 59 11.82 -3.27 4.64
N HIS A 60 10.54 -2.96 4.46
CA HIS A 60 9.57 -3.91 3.93
C HIS A 60 9.27 -3.61 2.46
N VAL A 61 9.55 -4.57 1.59
CA VAL A 61 9.29 -4.47 0.14
C VAL A 61 8.00 -5.21 -0.17
N GLN A 62 7.04 -4.50 -0.74
CA GLN A 62 5.69 -4.98 -1.02
C GLN A 62 5.15 -4.36 -2.30
N GLY A 63 4.02 -4.87 -2.79
CA GLY A 63 3.30 -4.21 -3.89
C GLY A 63 2.77 -2.84 -3.46
N ALA A 64 2.86 -1.83 -4.33
CA ALA A 64 2.54 -0.43 -4.01
C ALA A 64 1.15 -0.23 -3.38
N PHE A 65 0.15 -1.00 -3.82
CA PHE A 65 -1.21 -0.94 -3.30
C PHE A 65 -1.29 -1.19 -1.78
N HIS A 66 -0.37 -1.99 -1.23
CA HIS A 66 -0.32 -2.36 0.18
C HIS A 66 0.26 -1.26 1.08
N GLY A 67 0.73 -0.12 0.56
CA GLY A 67 1.37 0.92 1.38
C GLY A 67 1.27 2.36 0.87
N ASP A 68 0.96 2.57 -0.40
CA ASP A 68 0.80 3.91 -0.97
C ASP A 68 -0.25 4.72 -0.20
N GLU A 69 0.02 6.02 -0.04
CA GLU A 69 -0.82 6.97 0.70
C GLU A 69 -0.99 6.62 2.20
N HIS A 70 -0.07 5.83 2.76
CA HIS A 70 -0.13 5.33 4.15
C HIS A 70 -1.36 4.47 4.44
N LEU A 71 -1.94 3.84 3.41
CA LEU A 71 -3.02 2.87 3.52
C LEU A 71 -2.47 1.43 3.55
N GLY A 72 -3.34 0.44 3.76
CA GLY A 72 -2.93 -0.98 3.82
C GLY A 72 -2.03 -1.26 5.02
N VAL A 73 -0.88 -1.91 4.79
CA VAL A 73 0.08 -2.33 5.83
C VAL A 73 0.50 -1.17 6.73
N VAL A 74 0.76 0.02 6.16
CA VAL A 74 1.21 1.19 6.92
C VAL A 74 0.12 1.65 7.89
N GLU A 75 -1.14 1.67 7.43
CA GLU A 75 -2.29 2.02 8.26
C GLU A 75 -2.46 1.02 9.41
N LYS A 76 -2.37 -0.28 9.12
CA LYS A 76 -2.51 -1.35 10.11
C LYS A 76 -1.37 -1.35 11.12
N LEU A 77 -0.14 -1.17 10.66
CA LEU A 77 1.04 -1.12 11.51
C LEU A 77 1.02 0.09 12.45
N ASN A 78 0.67 1.28 11.95
CA ASN A 78 0.54 2.47 12.78
C ASN A 78 -0.60 2.34 13.80
N LYS A 79 -1.66 1.57 13.51
CA LYS A 79 -2.71 1.23 14.49
C LYS A 79 -2.18 0.30 15.59
N LEU A 80 -1.40 -0.71 15.22
CA LEU A 80 -0.78 -1.65 16.17
C LEU A 80 0.30 -0.98 17.03
N ASN A 81 1.03 -0.03 16.47
CA ASN A 81 2.13 0.67 17.14
C ASN A 81 2.13 2.17 16.80
N PRO A 82 1.31 2.98 17.49
CA PRO A 82 1.17 4.42 17.20
C PRO A 82 2.43 5.26 17.39
N ALA A 83 3.42 4.74 18.14
CA ALA A 83 4.70 5.42 18.36
C ALA A 83 5.72 5.15 17.24
N LEU A 84 5.47 4.17 16.36
CA LEU A 84 6.37 3.81 15.29
C LEU A 84 6.38 4.91 14.22
N LYS A 85 7.58 5.36 13.86
CA LYS A 85 7.77 6.26 12.72
C LYS A 85 7.85 5.43 11.45
N THR A 86 6.92 5.67 10.53
CA THR A 86 6.86 5.02 9.22
C THR A 86 7.20 6.01 8.11
N LEU A 87 7.79 5.50 7.02
CA LEU A 87 8.10 6.25 5.81
C LEU A 87 7.71 5.38 4.62
N VAL A 88 7.00 5.96 3.65
CA VAL A 88 6.63 5.27 2.40
C VAL A 88 7.57 5.71 1.28
N ILE A 89 8.10 4.74 0.55
CA ILE A 89 8.91 4.98 -0.64
C ILE A 89 8.14 4.39 -1.83
N THR A 90 7.67 5.25 -2.73
CA THR A 90 6.91 4.83 -3.91
C THR A 90 7.78 4.99 -5.15
N PRO A 91 8.21 3.88 -5.78
CA PRO A 91 8.88 3.95 -7.07
C PRO A 91 7.85 4.27 -8.16
N VAL A 92 8.16 5.25 -9.00
CA VAL A 92 7.34 5.64 -10.16
C VAL A 92 8.18 5.69 -11.42
N GLU A 93 7.61 5.19 -12.52
CA GLU A 93 8.23 5.32 -13.84
C GLU A 93 7.70 6.59 -14.50
N VAL A 94 8.54 7.62 -14.58
CA VAL A 94 8.18 8.92 -15.14
C VAL A 94 9.36 9.50 -15.90
N LYS A 95 9.07 10.11 -17.06
CA LYS A 95 10.09 10.84 -17.83
C LYS A 95 10.36 12.23 -17.27
N ASP A 96 9.39 12.81 -16.59
CA ASP A 96 9.45 14.16 -16.03
C ASP A 96 8.90 14.16 -14.60
N TYR A 97 9.80 14.35 -13.64
CA TYR A 97 9.50 14.39 -12.21
C TYR A 97 8.54 15.53 -11.84
N GLU A 98 8.61 16.66 -12.55
CA GLU A 98 7.81 17.85 -12.23
C GLU A 98 6.31 17.59 -12.33
N ASN A 99 5.91 16.64 -13.18
CA ASN A 99 4.51 16.24 -13.37
C ASN A 99 3.95 15.34 -12.27
N VAL A 100 4.80 14.79 -11.39
CA VAL A 100 4.38 13.83 -10.35
C VAL A 100 4.72 14.23 -8.93
N LYS A 101 5.59 15.24 -8.73
CA LYS A 101 6.03 15.69 -7.40
C LYS A 101 4.89 16.07 -6.45
N ASN A 102 3.76 16.54 -6.99
CA ASN A 102 2.59 16.96 -6.21
C ASN A 102 1.49 15.89 -6.11
N LYS A 103 1.68 14.69 -6.66
CA LYS A 103 0.68 13.61 -6.63
C LYS A 103 0.72 12.76 -5.36
N TYR A 104 1.78 12.88 -4.56
CA TYR A 104 1.98 12.10 -3.35
C TYR A 104 2.03 13.00 -2.11
N GLY A 105 1.67 12.44 -0.96
CA GLY A 105 1.74 13.14 0.32
C GLY A 105 3.18 13.50 0.71
N LYS A 106 3.34 14.49 1.58
CA LYS A 106 4.66 14.98 2.05
C LYS A 106 5.53 13.89 2.69
N ASP A 107 4.91 12.82 3.17
CA ASP A 107 5.57 11.72 3.87
C ASP A 107 5.92 10.55 2.91
N THR A 108 5.91 10.79 1.60
CA THR A 108 6.27 9.81 0.57
C THR A 108 7.51 10.25 -0.20
N ILE A 109 8.52 9.39 -0.28
CA ILE A 109 9.65 9.60 -1.19
C ILE A 109 9.29 9.00 -2.55
N VAL A 110 9.31 9.85 -3.57
CA VAL A 110 9.12 9.44 -4.97
C VAL A 110 10.48 9.10 -5.57
N LEU A 111 10.68 7.86 -5.98
CA LEU A 111 11.87 7.42 -6.72
C LEU A 111 11.54 7.28 -8.21
N THR A 112 12.17 8.07 -9.06
CA THR A 112 11.93 8.06 -10.51
C THR A 112 12.94 7.20 -11.24
N PHE A 113 12.46 6.33 -12.13
CA PHE A 113 13.31 5.57 -13.06
C PHE A 113 12.98 5.97 -14.49
N VAL A 114 14.03 6.17 -15.30
CA VAL A 114 13.92 6.33 -16.76
C VAL A 114 14.48 5.07 -17.39
N ARG A 115 13.61 4.23 -17.94
CA ARG A 115 14.04 3.05 -18.69
C ARG A 115 14.54 3.49 -20.07
N GLN A 116 15.78 3.14 -20.40
CA GLN A 116 16.34 3.32 -21.76
C GLN A 116 15.72 2.32 -22.73
#